data_AF-A0A4U5VID7-F1
#
_entry.id   AF-A0A4U5VID7-F1
#
_cell.length_a   1.000
_cell.length_b   1.000
_cell.length_c   1.000
_cell.angle_alpha   90.00
_cell.angle_beta   90.00
_cell.angle_gamma   90.00
#
_symmetry.space_group_name_H-M   'P 1'
#
loop_
_entity.id
_entity.type
_entity.pdbx_description
1 polymer ?
#
loop_
_entity_poly.entity_id
_entity_poly.type
_entity_poly.pdbx_seq_one_letter_code
_entity_poly.pdbx_strand_id
1 'polypeptide(L)'
;MKQELAEEGSRCSILSKQHRFNEHCCIRCCAPFTFLLNPKRLCLDCQYNVCKTCCTYSKRDKAWLCSACQKGRPAAPSPESYETGGKRRELERQRG
;
A
#
# COMPACT_ATOMS: atom_id res chain seq x y z
N MET A 1 -10.93 1.65 9.29
CA MET A 1 -9.56 1.78 8.73
C MET A 1 -8.53 0.86 9.38
N LYS A 2 -8.13 1.01 10.66
CA LYS A 2 -7.04 0.18 11.23
C LYS A 2 -7.36 -1.34 11.26
N GLN A 3 -8.59 -1.72 11.60
CA GLN A 3 -9.02 -3.14 11.60
C GLN A 3 -9.10 -3.73 10.19
N GLU A 4 -9.68 -3.01 9.22
CA GLU A 4 -9.76 -3.46 7.81
C GLU A 4 -8.37 -3.69 7.20
N LEU A 5 -7.39 -2.84 7.54
CA LEU A 5 -6.00 -3.00 7.11
C LEU A 5 -5.33 -4.24 7.74
N ALA A 6 -5.67 -4.56 9.00
CA ALA A 6 -5.14 -5.73 9.69
C ALA A 6 -5.75 -7.04 9.17
N GLU A 7 -7.05 -7.07 8.88
CA GLU A 7 -7.74 -8.21 8.27
C GLU A 7 -7.27 -8.48 6.84
N GLU A 8 -7.05 -7.42 6.04
CA GLU A 8 -6.38 -7.52 4.74
C GLU A 8 -4.96 -8.11 4.87
N GLY A 9 -4.24 -7.74 5.93
CA GLY A 9 -2.90 -8.27 6.23
C GLY A 9 -2.91 -9.77 6.52
N SER A 10 -3.85 -10.26 7.33
CA SER A 10 -3.97 -11.68 7.66
C SER A 10 -4.36 -12.52 6.44
N ARG A 11 -5.27 -12.02 5.60
CA ARG A 11 -5.66 -12.65 4.32
C ARG A 11 -4.49 -12.76 3.35
N CYS A 12 -3.74 -11.68 3.14
CA CYS A 12 -2.57 -11.69 2.25
C CYS A 12 -1.48 -12.66 2.75
N SER A 13 -1.28 -12.75 4.07
CA SER A 13 -0.29 -13.66 4.68
C SER A 13 -0.64 -15.14 4.49
N ILE A 14 -1.93 -15.49 4.46
CA ILE A 14 -2.37 -16.87 4.18
C ILE A 14 -2.27 -17.17 2.68
N LEU A 15 -2.76 -16.27 1.82
CA LEU A 15 -2.80 -16.46 0.37
C LEU A 15 -1.41 -16.47 -0.28
N SER A 16 -0.45 -15.71 0.26
CA SER A 16 0.94 -15.72 -0.22
C SER A 16 1.65 -17.05 0.03
N LYS A 17 1.20 -17.85 1.00
CA LYS A 17 1.74 -19.19 1.29
C LYS A 17 1.14 -20.29 0.39
N GLN A 18 0.04 -20.01 -0.30
CA GLN A 18 -0.55 -20.93 -1.27
C GLN A 18 0.27 -20.88 -2.56
N HIS A 19 0.79 -22.04 -2.98
CA HIS A 19 1.67 -22.13 -4.14
C HIS A 19 0.99 -21.51 -5.38
N ARG A 20 1.65 -20.51 -5.98
CA ARG A 20 1.24 -19.81 -7.22
C ARG A 20 -0.05 -19.00 -7.18
N PHE A 21 -0.72 -18.83 -6.02
CA PHE A 21 -1.96 -18.05 -5.98
C PHE A 21 -1.77 -16.65 -6.57
N ASN A 22 -0.73 -15.92 -6.14
CA ASN A 22 -0.48 -14.58 -6.63
C ASN A 22 0.11 -14.52 -8.05
N GLU A 23 0.46 -15.66 -8.64
CA GLU A 23 0.77 -15.73 -10.06
C GLU A 23 -0.52 -15.73 -10.90
N HIS A 24 -1.62 -16.24 -10.36
CA HIS A 24 -2.87 -16.41 -11.11
C HIS A 24 -3.99 -15.48 -10.66
N CYS A 25 -3.98 -15.00 -9.42
CA CYS A 25 -5.03 -14.19 -8.81
C CYS A 25 -4.49 -12.92 -8.14
N CYS A 26 -5.30 -11.87 -8.16
CA CYS A 26 -5.03 -10.63 -7.43
C CYS A 26 -4.98 -10.91 -5.92
N ILE A 27 -3.92 -10.46 -5.22
CA ILE A 27 -3.82 -10.68 -3.77
C ILE A 27 -4.89 -9.93 -2.95
N ARG A 28 -5.50 -8.89 -3.53
CA ARG A 28 -6.46 -8.02 -2.85
C ARG A 28 -7.90 -8.49 -2.99
N CYS A 29 -8.34 -8.78 -4.22
CA CYS A 29 -9.72 -9.18 -4.48
C CYS A 29 -9.88 -10.67 -4.80
N CYS A 30 -8.79 -11.44 -4.83
CA CYS A 30 -8.75 -12.86 -5.17
C CYS A 30 -9.24 -13.22 -6.58
N ALA A 31 -9.62 -12.24 -7.41
CA ALA A 31 -10.05 -12.48 -8.78
C ALA A 31 -8.89 -12.91 -9.68
N PRO A 32 -9.10 -13.85 -10.62
CA PRO A 32 -8.06 -14.32 -11.53
C PRO A 32 -7.60 -13.22 -12.49
N PHE A 33 -6.30 -13.21 -12.81
CA PHE A 33 -5.76 -12.40 -13.87
C PHE A 33 -6.18 -12.95 -15.23
N THR A 34 -6.60 -12.06 -16.11
CA THR A 34 -6.88 -12.38 -17.51
C THR A 34 -6.12 -11.40 -18.38
N PHE A 35 -5.62 -11.87 -19.53
CA PHE A 35 -4.73 -11.08 -20.37
C PHE A 35 -5.32 -9.73 -20.80
N LEU A 36 -6.62 -9.69 -21.13
CA LEU A 36 -7.29 -8.51 -21.68
C LEU A 36 -8.08 -7.70 -20.64
N LEU A 37 -8.91 -8.37 -19.83
CA LEU A 37 -9.90 -7.68 -18.99
C LEU A 37 -9.35 -7.34 -17.60
N ASN A 38 -8.48 -8.21 -17.08
CA ASN A 38 -7.94 -8.12 -15.74
C ASN A 38 -6.41 -8.31 -15.71
N PRO A 39 -5.64 -7.41 -16.37
CA PRO A 39 -4.20 -7.58 -16.49
C PRO A 39 -3.49 -7.42 -15.14
N LYS A 40 -2.43 -8.22 -14.99
CA LYS A 40 -1.54 -8.28 -13.83
C LYS A 40 -0.64 -7.05 -13.76
N ARG A 41 -0.47 -6.48 -12.55
CA ARG A 41 0.50 -5.40 -12.24
C ARG A 41 1.23 -5.71 -10.94
N LEU A 42 2.51 -5.34 -10.85
CA LEU A 42 3.31 -5.50 -9.63
C LEU A 42 3.21 -4.25 -8.76
N CYS A 43 2.85 -4.41 -7.49
CA CYS A 43 2.90 -3.31 -6.52
C CYS A 43 4.35 -2.99 -6.13
N LEU A 44 4.75 -1.72 -6.18
CA LEU A 44 6.10 -1.28 -5.80
C LEU A 44 6.47 -1.65 -4.35
N ASP A 45 5.54 -1.47 -3.41
CA ASP A 45 5.85 -1.58 -1.98
C ASP A 45 5.88 -3.01 -1.47
N CYS A 46 4.84 -3.77 -1.77
CA CYS A 46 4.66 -5.12 -1.23
C CYS A 46 5.02 -6.23 -2.22
N GLN A 47 5.41 -5.90 -3.46
CA GLN A 47 5.83 -6.84 -4.50
C GLN A 47 4.79 -7.92 -4.85
N TYR A 48 3.53 -7.76 -4.44
CA TYR A 48 2.45 -8.63 -4.86
C TYR A 48 1.81 -8.17 -6.16
N ASN A 49 1.36 -9.14 -6.96
CA ASN A 49 0.56 -8.90 -8.14
C ASN A 49 -0.87 -8.48 -7.78
N VAL A 50 -1.36 -7.45 -8.47
CA VAL A 50 -2.67 -6.85 -8.27
C VAL A 50 -3.35 -6.54 -9.61
N CYS A 51 -4.67 -6.54 -9.61
CA CYS A 51 -5.45 -6.15 -10.77
C CYS A 51 -5.58 -4.64 -10.92
N LYS A 52 -6.10 -4.19 -12.08
CA LYS A 52 -6.31 -2.76 -12.39
C LYS A 52 -7.17 -2.03 -11.36
N THR A 53 -8.17 -2.69 -10.78
CA THR A 53 -9.12 -2.09 -9.84
C THR A 53 -8.58 -2.03 -8.42
N CYS A 54 -7.58 -2.86 -8.09
CA CYS A 54 -6.97 -2.90 -6.76
C CYS A 54 -5.67 -2.11 -6.67
N CYS A 55 -5.32 -1.31 -7.69
CA CYS A 55 -4.11 -0.51 -7.71
C CYS A 55 -4.32 0.85 -8.38
N THR A 56 -3.40 1.78 -8.13
CA THR A 56 -3.34 3.09 -8.80
C THR A 56 -1.90 3.39 -9.21
N TYR A 57 -1.73 4.12 -10.31
CA TYR A 57 -0.40 4.55 -10.75
C TYR A 57 0.04 5.79 -9.96
N SER A 58 1.16 5.67 -9.25
CA SER A 58 1.84 6.81 -8.63
C SER A 58 2.66 7.53 -9.71
N LYS A 59 2.25 8.74 -10.07
CA LYS A 59 3.04 9.61 -10.97
C LYS A 59 4.41 9.96 -10.38
N ARG A 60 4.48 10.10 -9.05
CA ARG A 60 5.72 10.44 -8.33
C ARG A 60 6.74 9.30 -8.43
N ASP A 61 6.31 8.08 -8.14
CA ASP A 61 7.19 6.90 -8.11
C ASP A 61 7.30 6.23 -9.49
N LYS A 62 6.54 6.70 -10.49
CA LYS A 62 6.37 6.10 -11.81
C LYS A 62 6.03 4.61 -11.76
N ALA A 63 5.26 4.20 -10.74
CA ALA A 63 5.00 2.79 -10.43
C ALA A 63 3.56 2.55 -9.97
N TRP A 64 3.13 1.28 -9.96
CA TRP A 64 1.82 0.87 -9.46
C TRP A 64 1.86 0.62 -7.95
N LEU A 65 0.83 1.08 -7.24
CA LEU A 65 0.64 0.84 -5.82
C LEU A 65 -0.70 0.17 -5.59
N CYS A 66 -0.72 -0.89 -4.79
CA CYS A 66 -1.99 -1.48 -4.38
C CYS A 66 -2.72 -0.56 -3.40
N SER A 67 -4.06 -0.68 -3.34
CA SER A 67 -4.91 0.16 -2.51
C SER A 67 -4.52 0.15 -1.02
N ALA A 68 -4.06 -1.00 -0.50
CA ALA A 68 -3.58 -1.11 0.88
C ALA A 68 -2.28 -0.33 1.11
N CYS A 69 -1.28 -0.48 0.23
CA CYS A 69 -0.01 0.25 0.33
C CYS A 69 -0.20 1.76 0.13
N GLN A 70 -1.10 2.15 -0.77
CA GLN A 70 -1.44 3.57 -0.96
C GLN A 70 -2.04 4.19 0.31
N LYS A 71 -2.96 3.50 0.99
CA LYS A 71 -3.55 3.96 2.26
C LYS A 71 -2.54 4.00 3.41
N GLY A 72 -1.54 3.11 3.38
CA GLY A 72 -0.49 3.03 4.40
C GLY A 72 0.63 4.05 4.22
N ARG A 73 0.76 4.69 3.05
CA ARG A 73 1.77 5.71 2.83
C ARG A 73 1.41 6.97 3.63
N PRO A 74 2.35 7.50 4.43
CA PRO A 74 2.16 8.81 5.03
C PRO A 74 1.97 9.82 3.91
N ALA A 75 0.97 10.71 4.06
CA ALA A 75 0.83 11.84 3.16
C ALA A 75 2.18 12.58 3.10
N ALA A 76 2.57 13.03 1.91
CA ALA A 76 3.75 13.88 1.80
C ALA A 76 3.59 15.03 2.82
N PRO A 77 4.63 15.34 3.61
CA PRO A 77 4.52 16.38 4.61
C PRO A 77 4.03 17.66 3.93
N SER A 78 2.87 18.17 4.37
CA SER A 78 2.43 19.50 4.00
C SER A 78 3.39 20.52 4.63
N PRO A 79 3.49 21.73 4.07
CA PRO A 79 4.24 22.80 4.71
C PRO A 79 3.92 22.96 6.21
N GLU A 80 2.65 22.88 6.61
CA GLU A 80 2.25 23.01 8.03
C GLU A 80 2.83 21.91 8.95
N SER A 81 3.16 20.73 8.40
CA SER A 81 3.73 19.63 9.18
C SER A 81 5.20 19.84 9.57
N TYR A 82 5.97 20.66 8.82
CA TYR A 82 7.34 21.01 9.23
C TYR A 82 7.33 21.97 10.43
N GLU A 83 6.40 22.92 10.48
CA GLU A 83 6.29 23.91 11.57
C GLU A 83 5.91 23.24 12.89
N THR A 84 4.96 22.31 12.81
CA THR A 84 4.46 21.58 13.98
C THR A 84 5.52 20.63 14.55
N GLY A 85 6.29 19.95 13.67
CA GLY A 85 7.41 19.10 14.07
C GLY A 85 8.63 19.87 14.61
N GLY A 86 8.81 21.13 14.19
CA GLY A 86 9.81 22.05 14.74
C GLY A 86 9.47 22.47 16.17
N LYS A 87 8.24 22.94 16.40
CA LYS A 87 7.75 23.35 17.73
C LYS A 87 7.84 22.22 18.77
N ARG A 88 7.53 20.98 18.38
CA ARG A 88 7.60 19.82 19.29
C ARG A 88 9.03 19.52 19.75
N ARG A 89 10.00 19.56 18.83
CA ARG A 89 11.43 19.34 19.14
C ARG A 89 12.00 20.45 20.01
N GLU A 90 11.56 21.69 19.81
CA GLU A 90 11.99 22.82 20.63
C GLU A 90 11.42 22.76 22.06
N LEU A 91 10.15 22.37 22.22
CA LEU A 91 9.54 22.17 23.54
C LEU A 91 10.21 21.02 24.32
N GLU A 92 10.57 19.92 23.65
CA GLU A 92 11.31 18.80 24.26
C GLU A 92 12.71 19.21 24.71
N ARG A 93 13.38 20.09 23.95
CA ARG A 93 14.70 20.63 24.30
C ARG A 93 14.66 21.64 25.46
N GLN A 94 13.55 22.35 25.67
CA GLN A 94 13.36 23.27 26.80
C GLN A 94 12.94 22.56 28.11
N ARG A 95 12.56 21.27 28.03
CA ARG A 95 12.14 20.44 29.17
C ARG A 95 13.24 19.57 29.77
N GLY A 96 14.44 19.56 29.18
CA GLY A 96 15.65 18.91 29.70
C GLY A 96 16.66 19.95 30.17
#